data_AF-A0A314U9C0-F1
#
_entry.id   AF-A0A314U9C0-F1
#
_cell.length_a   1.000
_cell.length_b   1.000
_cell.length_c   1.000
_cell.angle_alpha   90.00
_cell.angle_beta   90.00
_cell.angle_gamma   90.00
#
_symmetry.space_group_name_H-M   'P 1'
#
loop_
_entity.id
_entity.type
_entity.pdbx_description
1 polymer ?
#
loop_
_entity_poly.entity_id
_entity_poly.type
_entity_poly.pdbx_seq_one_letter_code
_entity_poly.pdbx_strand_id
1 'polypeptide(L)'
;MNPESLIASAAINIGLAIFILTLFSILKKQPSNAPIYFPRRLSESQRQSQSPSHLRDNNRSALSVRRFLPSVSWISRAFRVSEDEILQTNGLDALIIIRLFKFGIKFFVVCSLVGLVILLPVNYSGDGLTAISHHSLDSFTISNISPGSNRLWVHFSCLWFISLYGVYLLYKEYNEILAKRIQQLLNIRHQPNQFTVLVREIPLCSQHKSRGCCVEKFFSKHHPCAYHSYQILYDGKEFKELLNQAKSIEKRIEDLRKQSVVKKHNQTPLLLNPSKEDSVKLSLYEEKLEELHHKIHQLQCEDMLKEKELPVAFVTFKSRLGAALVAQSQQHSNPVLWITDAAPEPRDPLSYNFLCHPSAAVQGIAKFEKLKKWFPPAMAVQLMPESHHLTINSPPSLTTWANPKVGNVFFWSLLSGSLIDEIGESFTHPKDFPSHLASAVSAQADFFVTYILTDGLSGFSLEILQPGLLCWDAIKSCTYGRGKEKTPYLYSLPYYRIIPLVSLSVLIGIVYAVVAPLLLPLSDWLLLAWLCCNAKEFDELDEKCNQVEFNYENASTAYCPPCLRPLNCMESGSNCTPALVSSSSF
;
A
#
# COMPACT_ATOMS: atom_id res chain seq x y z
N MET A 1 -4.89 31.13 -17.63
CA MET A 1 -5.24 31.43 -16.22
C MET A 1 -4.60 32.74 -15.83
N ASN A 2 -5.20 33.51 -14.91
CA ASN A 2 -4.61 34.77 -14.43
C ASN A 2 -3.66 34.50 -13.26
N PRO A 3 -2.60 35.30 -13.06
CA PRO A 3 -1.68 35.13 -11.94
C PRO A 3 -2.39 35.22 -10.58
N GLU A 4 -3.40 36.07 -10.45
CA GLU A 4 -4.20 36.21 -9.22
C GLU A 4 -4.93 34.91 -8.85
N SER A 5 -5.53 34.23 -9.84
CA SER A 5 -6.20 32.94 -9.61
C SER A 5 -5.24 31.83 -9.21
N LEU A 6 -4.01 31.83 -9.75
CA LEU A 6 -2.97 30.89 -9.34
C LEU A 6 -2.57 31.11 -7.88
N ILE A 7 -2.31 32.36 -7.50
CA ILE A 7 -1.93 32.72 -6.13
C ILE A 7 -3.05 32.36 -5.16
N ALA A 8 -4.31 32.64 -5.50
CA ALA A 8 -5.46 32.27 -4.69
C ALA A 8 -5.55 30.74 -4.50
N SER A 9 -5.43 29.97 -5.59
CA SER A 9 -5.45 28.50 -5.55
C SER A 9 -4.29 27.94 -4.71
N ALA A 10 -3.08 28.47 -4.88
CA ALA A 10 -1.91 28.08 -4.10
C ALA A 10 -2.09 28.41 -2.62
N ALA A 11 -2.58 29.61 -2.28
CA ALA A 11 -2.83 30.04 -0.91
C ALA A 11 -3.85 29.13 -0.20
N ILE A 12 -4.96 28.78 -0.88
CA ILE A 12 -5.98 27.87 -0.34
C ILE A 12 -5.37 26.49 -0.08
N ASN A 13 -4.66 25.92 -1.04
CA ASN A 13 -4.08 24.58 -0.93
C ASN A 13 -2.96 24.50 0.13
N ILE A 14 -2.08 25.51 0.20
CA ILE A 14 -1.04 25.62 1.22
C ILE A 14 -1.67 25.80 2.61
N GLY A 15 -2.65 26.70 2.74
CA GLY A 15 -3.36 26.94 3.99
C GLY A 15 -4.06 25.68 4.51
N LEU A 16 -4.73 24.94 3.62
CA LEU A 16 -5.36 23.67 3.92
C LEU A 16 -4.34 22.61 4.35
N ALA A 17 -3.21 22.50 3.64
CA ALA A 17 -2.13 21.57 4.02
C ALA A 17 -1.57 21.88 5.41
N ILE A 18 -1.28 23.15 5.72
CA ILE A 18 -0.81 23.57 7.05
C ILE A 18 -1.84 23.24 8.13
N PHE A 19 -3.13 23.53 7.88
CA PHE A 19 -4.21 23.19 8.80
C PHE A 19 -4.29 21.68 9.07
N ILE A 20 -4.18 20.85 8.03
CA ILE A 20 -4.23 19.40 8.18
C ILE A 20 -3.00 18.86 8.92
N LEU A 21 -1.79 19.36 8.62
CA LEU A 21 -0.55 18.92 9.27
C LEU A 21 -0.48 19.33 10.74
N THR A 22 -1.02 20.50 11.08
CA THR A 22 -1.17 20.94 12.48
C THR A 22 -2.17 20.07 13.22
N LEU A 23 -3.31 19.75 12.60
CA LEU A 23 -4.28 18.81 13.16
C LEU A 23 -3.68 17.42 13.38
N PHE A 24 -2.95 16.88 12.39
CA PHE A 24 -2.21 15.63 12.52
C PHE A 24 -1.23 15.66 13.71
N SER A 25 -0.46 16.74 13.83
CA SER A 25 0.53 16.91 14.91
C SER A 25 -0.12 16.91 16.31
N ILE A 26 -1.36 17.37 16.42
CA ILE A 26 -2.14 17.37 17.68
C ILE A 26 -2.79 16.00 17.91
N LEU A 27 -3.48 15.45 16.90
CA LEU A 27 -4.21 14.18 16.99
C LEU A 27 -3.30 12.98 17.22
N LYS A 28 -2.09 13.01 16.67
CA LYS A 28 -1.06 11.97 16.89
C LYS A 28 -0.61 11.88 18.35
N LYS A 29 -0.65 13.00 19.10
CA LYS A 29 -0.28 13.03 20.53
C LYS A 29 -1.41 12.55 21.45
N GLN A 30 -2.61 12.34 20.93
CA GLN A 30 -3.74 11.90 21.75
C GLN A 30 -3.69 10.39 21.99
N PRO A 31 -3.74 9.93 23.26
CA PRO A 31 -3.62 8.51 23.58
C PRO A 31 -4.76 7.66 23.00
N SER A 32 -5.94 8.25 22.77
CA SER A 32 -7.08 7.57 22.14
C SER A 32 -6.79 7.08 20.73
N ASN A 33 -5.87 7.75 20.02
CA ASN A 33 -5.55 7.55 18.62
C ASN A 33 -4.25 6.75 18.42
N ALA A 34 -3.58 6.32 19.49
CA ALA A 34 -2.42 5.45 19.44
C ALA A 34 -2.61 4.18 18.57
N PRO A 35 -3.75 3.47 18.58
CA PRO A 35 -3.97 2.30 17.71
C PRO A 35 -4.06 2.60 16.22
N ILE A 36 -4.20 3.87 15.83
CA ILE A 36 -4.25 4.32 14.44
C ILE A 36 -2.86 4.71 13.95
N TYR A 37 -2.12 5.50 14.76
CA TYR A 37 -0.82 6.04 14.36
C TYR A 37 0.39 5.18 14.74
N PHE A 38 0.24 4.25 15.69
CA PHE A 38 1.32 3.34 16.12
C PHE A 38 0.87 1.86 16.18
N PRO A 39 0.22 1.33 15.12
CA PRO A 39 -0.35 -0.02 15.16
C PRO A 39 0.71 -1.12 15.28
N ARG A 40 1.89 -0.99 14.64
CA ARG A 40 2.93 -2.04 14.68
C ARG A 40 3.52 -2.20 16.08
N ARG A 41 3.90 -1.09 16.72
CA ARG A 41 4.41 -1.07 18.10
C ARG A 41 3.45 -1.72 19.10
N LEU A 42 2.16 -1.42 18.96
CA LEU A 42 1.13 -2.02 19.84
C LEU A 42 1.02 -3.53 19.62
N SER A 43 1.15 -4.00 18.38
CA SER A 43 1.14 -5.43 18.07
C SER A 43 2.39 -6.17 18.60
N GLU A 44 3.55 -5.52 18.63
CA GLU A 44 4.79 -6.08 19.17
C GLU A 44 4.81 -6.07 20.70
N SER A 45 4.33 -4.98 21.32
CA SER A 45 4.20 -4.88 22.78
C SER A 45 3.20 -5.90 23.32
N GLN A 46 2.07 -6.13 22.64
CA GLN A 46 1.10 -7.16 23.02
C GLN A 46 1.71 -8.58 22.96
N ARG A 47 2.73 -8.82 22.13
CA ARG A 47 3.50 -10.08 22.14
C ARG A 47 4.49 -10.16 23.31
N GLN A 48 5.03 -9.05 23.79
CA GLN A 48 6.01 -9.00 24.88
C GLN A 48 5.40 -8.93 26.28
N SER A 49 4.14 -8.48 26.44
CA SER A 49 3.43 -8.42 27.73
C SER A 49 3.07 -9.79 28.36
N GLN A 50 3.70 -10.89 27.91
CA GLN A 50 3.64 -12.20 28.55
C GLN A 50 4.78 -12.44 29.56
N SER A 51 5.54 -11.42 29.98
CA SER A 51 6.54 -11.54 31.07
C SER A 51 6.49 -10.34 32.05
N PRO A 52 6.73 -10.56 33.36
CA PRO A 52 6.43 -9.56 34.39
C PRO A 52 7.61 -8.66 34.78
N SER A 53 7.26 -7.41 35.16
CA SER A 53 7.99 -6.42 36.01
C SER A 53 9.23 -5.69 35.40
N HIS A 54 9.50 -4.41 35.64
CA HIS A 54 9.71 -3.73 36.93
C HIS A 54 9.66 -2.17 36.84
N LEU A 55 9.38 -1.57 38.01
CA LEU A 55 9.72 -0.22 38.51
C LEU A 55 8.95 1.01 37.98
N ARG A 56 8.12 1.52 38.88
CA ARG A 56 7.20 2.66 38.75
C ARG A 56 7.82 3.91 39.39
N ASP A 57 8.19 4.91 38.59
CA ASP A 57 8.54 6.25 39.08
C ASP A 57 7.38 7.24 38.90
N ASN A 58 6.99 7.86 40.02
CA ASN A 58 5.94 8.86 40.12
C ASN A 58 6.47 10.23 39.67
N ASN A 59 6.03 10.76 38.53
CA ASN A 59 6.10 12.22 38.29
C ASN A 59 4.91 12.70 37.45
N ARG A 60 3.85 13.18 38.12
CA ARG A 60 2.46 13.09 37.64
C ARG A 60 1.77 14.39 37.21
N SER A 61 2.45 15.50 36.89
CA SER A 61 1.72 16.78 36.75
C SER A 61 2.15 17.77 35.65
N ALA A 62 3.10 17.45 34.77
CA ALA A 62 3.62 18.44 33.79
C ALA A 62 3.02 18.38 32.35
N LEU A 63 2.10 17.45 32.03
CA LEU A 63 1.91 17.00 30.63
C LEU A 63 0.58 17.32 29.91
N SER A 64 -0.34 18.09 30.53
CA SER A 64 -1.68 18.34 29.95
C SER A 64 -1.67 19.32 28.76
N VAL A 65 -1.04 20.50 28.90
CA VAL A 65 -1.15 21.58 27.91
C VAL A 65 -0.25 21.37 26.69
N ARG A 66 0.94 20.77 26.88
CA ARG A 66 1.90 20.49 25.78
C ARG A 66 1.38 19.49 24.74
N ARG A 67 0.32 18.73 25.07
CA ARG A 67 -0.29 17.76 24.15
C ARG A 67 -1.10 18.42 23.03
N PHE A 68 -1.66 19.60 23.27
CA PHE A 68 -2.48 20.33 22.30
C PHE A 68 -1.68 21.32 21.45
N LEU A 69 -0.40 21.52 21.78
CA LEU A 69 0.51 22.32 20.96
C LEU A 69 1.05 21.48 19.78
N PRO A 70 1.03 22.00 18.54
CA PRO A 70 1.63 21.31 17.41
C PRO A 70 3.14 21.17 17.63
N SER A 71 3.71 20.03 17.25
CA SER A 71 5.17 19.81 17.27
C SER A 71 5.66 19.63 15.84
N VAL A 72 6.77 20.29 15.49
CA VAL A 72 7.49 20.09 14.22
C VAL A 72 8.63 19.08 14.34
N SER A 73 8.85 18.48 15.51
CA SER A 73 9.93 17.52 15.76
C SER A 73 9.82 16.25 14.90
N TRP A 74 8.62 15.86 14.47
CA TRP A 74 8.43 14.74 13.55
C TRP A 74 9.05 15.00 12.16
N ILE A 75 9.11 16.27 11.73
CA ILE A 75 9.72 16.65 10.45
C ILE A 75 11.22 16.37 10.49
N SER A 76 11.91 16.93 11.49
CA SER A 76 13.36 16.70 11.65
C SER A 76 13.70 15.22 11.79
N ARG A 77 12.84 14.44 12.46
CA ARG A 77 13.03 12.99 12.62
C ARG A 77 12.90 12.25 11.30
N ALA A 78 11.93 12.58 10.45
CA ALA A 78 11.79 11.96 9.13
C ALA A 78 13.05 12.14 8.25
N PHE A 79 13.77 13.26 8.38
CA PHE A 79 15.04 13.48 7.68
C PHE A 79 16.24 12.72 8.26
N ARG A 80 16.18 12.26 9.51
CA ARG A 80 17.30 11.56 10.17
C ARG A 80 17.39 10.07 9.84
N VAL A 81 16.31 9.47 9.35
CA VAL A 81 16.21 8.03 9.10
C VAL A 81 17.13 7.64 7.94
N SER A 82 18.00 6.67 8.20
CA SER A 82 18.94 6.15 7.19
C SER A 82 18.28 5.13 6.27
N GLU A 83 18.73 5.00 5.02
CA GLU A 83 18.13 4.04 4.08
C GLU A 83 18.30 2.58 4.49
N ASP A 84 19.34 2.26 5.26
CA ASP A 84 19.58 0.90 5.74
C ASP A 84 18.63 0.55 6.88
N GLU A 85 18.28 1.53 7.72
CA GLU A 85 17.24 1.40 8.74
C GLU A 85 15.85 1.21 8.11
N ILE A 86 15.56 1.92 7.01
CA ILE A 86 14.35 1.72 6.18
C ILE A 86 14.29 0.29 5.66
N LEU A 87 15.41 -0.22 5.13
CA LEU A 87 15.48 -1.55 4.55
C LEU A 87 15.26 -2.65 5.58
N GLN A 88 15.82 -2.51 6.79
CA GLN A 88 15.73 -3.53 7.84
C GLN A 88 14.33 -3.61 8.46
N THR A 89 13.68 -2.47 8.66
CA THR A 89 12.41 -2.42 9.40
C THR A 89 11.19 -2.60 8.50
N ASN A 90 11.19 -1.96 7.32
CA ASN A 90 10.00 -1.85 6.48
C ASN A 90 10.14 -2.62 5.16
N GLY A 91 11.35 -3.13 4.86
CA GLY A 91 11.65 -3.95 3.70
C GLY A 91 11.97 -3.16 2.43
N LEU A 92 12.19 -3.91 1.35
CA LEU A 92 12.64 -3.35 0.06
C LEU A 92 11.58 -2.45 -0.59
N ASP A 93 10.32 -2.86 -0.53
CA ASP A 93 9.24 -2.21 -1.26
C ASP A 93 8.99 -0.79 -0.74
N ALA A 94 9.05 -0.62 0.59
CA ALA A 94 9.01 0.68 1.23
C ALA A 94 10.22 1.54 0.81
N LEU A 95 11.42 0.96 0.80
CA LEU A 95 12.63 1.67 0.36
C LEU A 95 12.53 2.12 -1.10
N ILE A 96 12.00 1.28 -2.01
CA ILE A 96 11.83 1.63 -3.42
C ILE A 96 10.89 2.83 -3.58
N ILE A 97 9.77 2.88 -2.84
CA ILE A 97 8.88 4.05 -2.87
C ILE A 97 9.60 5.30 -2.38
N ILE A 98 10.30 5.23 -1.25
CA ILE A 98 11.02 6.38 -0.70
C ILE A 98 12.08 6.87 -1.69
N ARG A 99 12.72 5.94 -2.41
CA ARG A 99 13.68 6.27 -3.47
C ARG A 99 13.03 6.84 -4.73
N LEU A 100 11.83 6.41 -5.11
CA LEU A 100 11.06 7.03 -6.21
C LEU A 100 10.82 8.52 -5.95
N PHE A 101 10.43 8.88 -4.72
CA PHE A 101 10.31 10.27 -4.31
C PHE A 101 11.65 11.02 -4.33
N LYS A 102 12.72 10.43 -3.80
CA LYS A 102 14.08 11.03 -3.84
C LYS A 102 14.55 11.27 -5.28
N PHE A 103 14.29 10.32 -6.18
CA PHE A 103 14.56 10.46 -7.61
C PHE A 103 13.80 11.66 -8.19
N GLY A 104 12.49 11.75 -7.94
CA GLY A 104 11.66 12.87 -8.40
C GLY A 104 12.18 14.21 -7.89
N ILE A 105 12.48 14.33 -6.60
CA ILE A 105 13.03 15.56 -6.00
C ILE A 105 14.37 15.95 -6.64
N LYS A 106 15.33 15.01 -6.76
CA LYS A 106 16.64 15.29 -7.39
C LYS A 106 16.51 15.73 -8.86
N PHE A 107 15.56 15.14 -9.58
CA PHE A 107 15.29 15.48 -10.96
C PHE A 107 14.66 16.87 -11.07
N PHE A 108 13.58 17.11 -10.34
CA PHE A 108 12.83 18.35 -10.44
C PHE A 108 13.54 19.56 -9.86
N VAL A 109 14.40 19.44 -8.84
CA VAL A 109 15.20 20.57 -8.36
C VAL A 109 16.09 21.14 -9.48
N VAL A 110 16.73 20.28 -10.28
CA VAL A 110 17.57 20.73 -11.41
C VAL A 110 16.72 21.28 -12.54
N CYS A 111 15.61 20.61 -12.86
CA CYS A 111 14.65 21.12 -13.85
C CYS A 111 14.11 22.49 -13.46
N SER A 112 13.71 22.69 -12.20
CA SER A 112 13.21 23.96 -11.64
C SER A 112 14.26 25.05 -11.75
N LEU A 113 15.54 24.75 -11.46
CA LEU A 113 16.63 25.71 -11.63
C LEU A 113 16.79 26.14 -13.09
N VAL A 114 16.86 25.18 -14.03
CA VAL A 114 16.95 25.47 -15.47
C VAL A 114 15.69 26.21 -15.96
N GLY A 115 14.52 25.77 -15.50
CA GLY A 115 13.23 26.31 -15.87
C GLY A 115 13.06 27.76 -15.45
N LEU A 116 13.34 28.09 -14.18
CA LEU A 116 13.18 29.43 -13.65
C LEU A 116 14.28 30.39 -14.10
N VAL A 117 15.53 29.94 -14.19
CA VAL A 117 16.66 30.82 -14.49
C VAL A 117 16.84 31.04 -15.99
N ILE A 118 16.54 30.03 -16.83
CA ILE A 118 16.81 30.08 -18.26
C ILE A 118 15.52 30.17 -19.07
N LEU A 119 14.60 29.23 -18.90
CA LEU A 119 13.42 29.14 -19.78
C LEU A 119 12.38 30.22 -19.48
N LEU A 120 12.16 30.55 -18.20
CA LEU A 120 11.16 31.54 -17.81
C LEU A 120 11.46 32.95 -18.34
N PRO A 121 12.70 33.50 -18.25
CA PRO A 121 13.02 34.79 -18.85
C PRO A 121 12.95 34.79 -20.38
N VAL A 122 13.32 33.66 -21.02
CA VAL A 122 13.26 33.51 -22.49
C VAL A 122 11.82 33.52 -22.99
N ASN A 123 10.91 32.82 -22.29
CA ASN A 123 9.48 32.84 -22.57
C ASN A 123 8.88 34.23 -22.37
N TYR A 124 9.17 34.87 -21.24
CA TYR A 124 8.61 36.18 -20.92
C TYR A 124 9.04 37.28 -21.90
N SER A 125 10.28 37.20 -22.40
CA SER A 125 10.78 38.14 -23.40
C SER A 125 10.15 37.95 -24.79
N GLY A 126 9.30 36.92 -24.97
CA GLY A 126 8.55 36.58 -26.18
C GLY A 126 7.63 37.69 -26.70
N ASP A 127 7.56 37.83 -28.02
CA ASP A 127 6.70 38.81 -28.72
C ASP A 127 5.54 38.11 -29.45
N GLY A 128 5.19 36.87 -29.05
CA GLY A 128 4.23 36.01 -29.76
C GLY A 128 2.76 36.24 -29.39
N LEU A 129 2.48 36.87 -28.25
CA LEU A 129 1.13 37.08 -27.73
C LEU A 129 0.59 38.50 -28.01
N THR A 130 -0.73 38.64 -28.02
CA THR A 130 -1.41 39.94 -28.19
C THR A 130 -1.45 40.71 -26.85
N ALA A 131 -1.57 42.04 -26.89
CA ALA A 131 -1.60 42.91 -25.69
C ALA A 131 -2.60 42.46 -24.59
N ILE A 132 -3.71 41.80 -24.97
CA ILE A 132 -4.73 41.29 -24.05
C ILE A 132 -4.27 40.00 -23.35
N SER A 133 -3.49 39.16 -24.03
CA SER A 133 -2.96 37.90 -23.51
C SER A 133 -1.63 38.06 -22.75
N HIS A 134 -0.99 39.23 -22.79
CA HIS A 134 0.18 39.53 -21.93
C HIS A 134 -0.11 39.48 -20.43
N HIS A 135 -1.37 39.61 -20.01
CA HIS A 135 -1.78 39.50 -18.60
C HIS A 135 -2.09 38.05 -18.16
N SER A 136 -2.09 37.08 -19.08
CA SER A 136 -2.30 35.66 -18.76
C SER A 136 -0.97 34.95 -18.49
N LEU A 137 -1.05 33.79 -17.82
CA LEU A 137 0.10 32.92 -17.57
C LEU A 137 0.73 32.35 -18.86
N ASP A 138 0.06 32.47 -20.00
CA ASP A 138 0.57 32.01 -21.30
C ASP A 138 1.87 32.74 -21.68
N SER A 139 2.05 33.98 -21.20
CA SER A 139 3.28 34.78 -21.34
C SER A 139 4.54 34.11 -20.78
N PHE A 140 4.38 33.17 -19.84
CA PHE A 140 5.48 32.42 -19.23
C PHE A 140 5.71 31.04 -19.86
N THR A 141 4.95 30.71 -20.90
CA THR A 141 5.03 29.41 -21.59
C THR A 141 5.64 29.55 -22.98
N ILE A 142 5.90 28.42 -23.63
CA ILE A 142 6.43 28.39 -25.00
C ILE A 142 5.48 29.04 -26.03
N SER A 143 4.19 29.21 -25.70
CA SER A 143 3.21 29.84 -26.60
C SER A 143 3.50 31.33 -26.88
N ASN A 144 4.29 31.99 -26.02
CA ASN A 144 4.71 33.38 -26.24
C ASN A 144 5.87 33.54 -27.25
N ILE A 145 6.39 32.44 -27.81
CA ILE A 145 7.49 32.47 -28.77
C ILE A 145 6.94 32.34 -30.19
N SER A 146 7.31 33.28 -31.06
CA SER A 146 6.90 33.26 -32.46
C SER A 146 7.52 32.09 -33.25
N PRO A 147 6.78 31.47 -34.18
CA PRO A 147 7.31 30.44 -35.07
C PRO A 147 8.53 30.95 -35.85
N GLY A 148 9.59 30.14 -35.92
CA GLY A 148 10.84 30.50 -36.60
C GLY A 148 11.81 31.36 -35.78
N SER A 149 11.49 31.68 -34.53
CA SER A 149 12.39 32.40 -33.63
C SER A 149 13.61 31.57 -33.23
N ASN A 150 14.80 32.19 -33.22
CA ASN A 150 16.04 31.57 -32.73
C ASN A 150 15.98 31.17 -31.25
N ARG A 151 15.00 31.69 -30.48
CA ARG A 151 14.81 31.38 -29.06
C ARG A 151 14.43 29.91 -28.82
N LEU A 152 13.80 29.26 -29.80
CA LEU A 152 13.45 27.83 -29.72
C LEU A 152 14.70 26.93 -29.61
N TRP A 153 15.87 27.38 -30.07
CA TRP A 153 17.13 26.66 -29.88
C TRP A 153 17.54 26.54 -28.41
N VAL A 154 17.16 27.52 -27.57
CA VAL A 154 17.37 27.45 -26.13
C VAL A 154 16.51 26.36 -25.51
N HIS A 155 15.22 26.28 -25.90
CA HIS A 155 14.33 25.19 -25.46
C HIS A 155 14.84 23.83 -25.90
N PHE A 156 15.28 23.69 -27.15
CA PHE A 156 15.86 22.45 -27.67
C PHE A 156 17.11 22.02 -26.89
N SER A 157 18.00 22.97 -26.58
CA SER A 157 19.21 22.72 -25.81
C SER A 157 18.89 22.29 -24.37
N CYS A 158 17.96 23.00 -23.71
CA CYS A 158 17.47 22.64 -22.37
C CYS A 158 16.78 21.26 -22.35
N LEU A 159 16.01 20.93 -23.38
CA LEU A 159 15.35 19.62 -23.51
C LEU A 159 16.38 18.49 -23.56
N TRP A 160 17.43 18.64 -24.37
CA TRP A 160 18.52 17.69 -24.46
C TRP A 160 19.24 17.53 -23.12
N PHE A 161 19.55 18.64 -22.45
CA PHE A 161 20.18 18.63 -21.14
C PHE A 161 19.32 17.88 -20.09
N ILE A 162 18.03 18.24 -19.98
CA ILE A 162 17.10 17.63 -19.03
C ILE A 162 16.92 16.13 -19.32
N SER A 163 16.84 15.75 -20.59
CA SER A 163 16.68 14.35 -21.00
C SER A 163 17.91 13.51 -20.68
N LEU A 164 19.12 14.00 -21.01
CA LEU A 164 20.37 13.32 -20.66
C LEU A 164 20.54 13.20 -19.15
N TYR A 165 20.22 14.27 -18.40
CA TYR A 165 20.26 14.25 -16.94
C TYR A 165 19.26 13.25 -16.34
N GLY A 166 18.04 13.18 -16.88
CA GLY A 166 17.02 12.20 -16.48
C GLY A 166 17.48 10.76 -16.69
N VAL A 167 18.03 10.45 -17.86
CA VAL A 167 18.58 9.11 -18.17
C VAL A 167 19.76 8.77 -17.26
N TYR A 168 20.67 9.74 -17.01
CA TYR A 168 21.79 9.57 -16.09
C TYR A 168 21.31 9.24 -14.67
N LEU A 169 20.34 10.00 -14.13
CA LEU A 169 19.78 9.73 -12.81
C LEU A 169 19.08 8.37 -12.75
N LEU A 170 18.32 8.00 -13.79
CA LEU A 170 17.68 6.68 -13.86
C LEU A 170 18.70 5.56 -13.84
N TYR A 171 19.77 5.67 -14.63
CA TYR A 171 20.86 4.69 -14.65
C TYR A 171 21.51 4.55 -13.27
N LYS A 172 21.80 5.68 -12.62
CA LYS A 172 22.39 5.70 -11.27
C LYS A 172 21.48 5.01 -10.25
N GLU A 173 20.21 5.43 -10.16
CA GLU A 173 19.26 4.87 -9.19
C GLU A 173 18.97 3.38 -9.46
N TYR A 174 18.92 2.97 -10.72
CA TYR A 174 18.74 1.56 -11.10
C TYR A 174 19.88 0.68 -10.56
N ASN A 175 21.14 1.10 -10.75
CA ASN A 175 22.29 0.36 -10.25
C ASN A 175 22.32 0.29 -8.71
N GLU A 176 21.96 1.37 -8.03
CA GLU A 176 21.87 1.37 -6.56
C GLU A 176 20.76 0.44 -6.05
N ILE A 177 19.58 0.43 -6.68
CA ILE A 177 18.48 -0.48 -6.32
C ILE A 177 18.88 -1.94 -6.60
N LEU A 178 19.52 -2.19 -7.73
CA LEU A 178 20.01 -3.52 -8.09
C LEU A 178 20.97 -4.06 -7.04
N ALA A 179 21.95 -3.25 -6.62
CA ALA A 179 22.91 -3.64 -5.57
C ALA A 179 22.20 -4.00 -4.26
N LYS A 180 21.28 -3.15 -3.79
CA LYS A 180 20.51 -3.41 -2.56
C LYS A 180 19.62 -4.66 -2.67
N ARG A 181 19.00 -4.88 -3.83
CA ARG A 181 18.19 -6.08 -4.09
C ARG A 181 19.04 -7.35 -4.04
N ILE A 182 20.22 -7.34 -4.66
CA ILE A 182 21.15 -8.47 -4.61
C ILE A 182 21.58 -8.74 -3.16
N GLN A 183 21.98 -7.70 -2.42
CA GLN A 183 22.38 -7.83 -1.01
C GLN A 183 21.27 -8.42 -0.15
N GLN A 184 20.03 -7.99 -0.35
CA GLN A 184 18.89 -8.52 0.38
C GLN A 184 18.61 -9.99 0.05
N LEU A 185 18.68 -10.38 -1.23
CA LEU A 185 18.54 -11.78 -1.64
C LEU A 185 19.64 -12.66 -1.04
N LEU A 186 20.84 -12.12 -0.84
CA LEU A 186 21.94 -12.83 -0.17
C LEU A 186 21.72 -12.98 1.34
N ASN A 187 21.09 -11.99 1.99
CA ASN A 187 20.83 -11.97 3.43
C ASN A 187 19.61 -12.83 3.82
N ILE A 188 18.54 -12.78 3.03
CA ILE A 188 17.32 -13.56 3.27
C ILE A 188 17.53 -14.98 2.72
N ARG A 189 18.09 -15.88 3.53
CA ARG A 189 18.43 -17.26 3.08
C ARG A 189 17.42 -18.35 3.45
N HIS A 190 16.51 -18.05 4.38
CA HIS A 190 15.66 -19.07 5.02
C HIS A 190 14.16 -18.91 4.75
N GLN A 191 13.77 -18.10 3.76
CA GLN A 191 12.35 -18.00 3.42
C GLN A 191 11.89 -19.22 2.60
N PRO A 192 10.71 -19.79 2.92
CA PRO A 192 10.21 -20.98 2.24
C PRO A 192 9.90 -20.74 0.75
N ASN A 193 9.51 -19.52 0.38
CA ASN A 193 9.24 -19.11 -1.00
C ASN A 193 10.43 -19.36 -1.97
N GLN A 194 11.68 -19.35 -1.48
CA GLN A 194 12.88 -19.60 -2.31
C GLN A 194 13.08 -21.07 -2.66
N PHE A 195 12.42 -21.97 -1.94
CA PHE A 195 12.49 -23.42 -2.15
C PHE A 195 11.23 -23.97 -2.80
N THR A 196 10.18 -23.16 -2.89
CA THR A 196 8.87 -23.58 -3.39
C THR A 196 8.58 -22.93 -4.74
N VAL A 197 8.05 -23.73 -5.65
CA VAL A 197 7.59 -23.32 -6.98
C VAL A 197 6.09 -23.53 -7.04
N LEU A 198 5.38 -22.55 -7.59
CA LEU A 198 3.98 -22.67 -7.92
C LEU A 198 3.84 -23.36 -9.28
N VAL A 199 3.04 -24.42 -9.35
CA VAL A 199 2.75 -25.18 -10.56
C VAL A 199 1.27 -25.07 -10.88
N ARG A 200 0.93 -24.69 -12.11
CA ARG A 200 -0.44 -24.51 -12.61
C ARG A 200 -0.70 -25.40 -13.83
N GLU A 201 -1.99 -25.58 -14.14
CA GLU A 201 -2.48 -26.39 -15.26
C GLU A 201 -1.97 -27.84 -15.20
N ILE A 202 -2.16 -28.46 -14.04
CA ILE A 202 -1.78 -29.86 -13.78
C ILE A 202 -2.84 -30.81 -14.35
N PRO A 203 -2.45 -31.74 -15.24
CA PRO A 203 -3.37 -32.73 -15.81
C PRO A 203 -3.79 -33.78 -14.78
N LEU A 204 -5.01 -34.30 -14.96
CA LEU A 204 -5.53 -35.41 -14.15
C LEU A 204 -4.82 -36.73 -14.49
N CYS A 205 -4.49 -37.52 -13.47
CA CYS A 205 -3.94 -38.85 -13.67
C CYS A 205 -5.02 -39.78 -14.21
N SER A 206 -4.74 -40.48 -15.32
CA SER A 206 -5.68 -41.44 -15.91
C SER A 206 -5.97 -42.66 -15.01
N GLN A 207 -5.02 -43.05 -14.16
CA GLN A 207 -5.11 -44.24 -13.31
C GLN A 207 -5.78 -43.95 -11.95
N HIS A 208 -5.32 -42.91 -11.25
CA HIS A 208 -5.76 -42.61 -9.88
C HIS A 208 -6.78 -41.49 -9.78
N LYS A 209 -7.12 -40.83 -10.90
CA LYS A 209 -8.00 -39.64 -10.96
C LYS A 209 -7.62 -38.49 -10.00
N SER A 210 -6.42 -38.52 -9.40
CA SER A 210 -5.88 -37.44 -8.55
C SER A 210 -4.73 -36.74 -9.27
N ARG A 211 -4.64 -35.42 -9.07
CA ARG A 211 -3.53 -34.61 -9.61
C ARG A 211 -2.22 -34.83 -8.85
N GLY A 212 -2.28 -35.19 -7.57
CA GLY A 212 -1.09 -35.42 -6.73
C GLY A 212 -0.14 -36.46 -7.32
N CYS A 213 -0.69 -37.59 -7.77
CA CYS A 213 0.10 -38.66 -8.40
C CYS A 213 0.84 -38.17 -9.67
N CYS A 214 0.22 -37.30 -10.47
CA CYS A 214 0.88 -36.71 -11.65
C CYS A 214 2.07 -35.83 -11.25
N VAL A 215 1.90 -34.98 -10.24
CA VAL A 215 2.95 -34.08 -9.76
C VAL A 215 4.14 -34.88 -9.24
N GLU A 216 3.87 -35.85 -8.36
CA GLU A 216 4.91 -36.69 -7.78
C GLU A 216 5.67 -37.45 -8.86
N LYS A 217 4.97 -38.12 -9.80
CA LYS A 217 5.59 -38.86 -10.89
C LYS A 217 6.37 -37.96 -11.85
N PHE A 218 5.88 -36.76 -12.14
CA PHE A 218 6.52 -35.82 -13.04
C PHE A 218 7.82 -35.28 -12.44
N PHE A 219 7.77 -34.72 -11.22
CA PHE A 219 8.93 -34.07 -10.61
C PHE A 219 9.96 -35.08 -10.08
N SER A 220 9.54 -36.25 -9.60
CA SER A 220 10.48 -37.32 -9.23
C SER A 220 11.29 -37.82 -10.43
N LYS A 221 10.67 -37.89 -11.63
CA LYS A 221 11.33 -38.33 -12.85
C LYS A 221 12.26 -37.28 -13.45
N HIS A 222 11.80 -36.02 -13.54
CA HIS A 222 12.56 -34.95 -14.21
C HIS A 222 13.58 -34.27 -13.27
N HIS A 223 13.34 -34.26 -11.96
CA HIS A 223 14.16 -33.57 -10.96
C HIS A 223 14.51 -34.47 -9.76
N PRO A 224 15.08 -35.68 -9.96
CA PRO A 224 15.20 -36.72 -8.92
C PRO A 224 16.02 -36.29 -7.69
N CYS A 225 17.07 -35.51 -7.89
CA CYS A 225 17.95 -35.08 -6.79
C CYS A 225 17.45 -33.79 -6.08
N ALA A 226 16.64 -32.98 -6.77
CA ALA A 226 16.21 -31.68 -6.27
C ALA A 226 14.81 -31.70 -5.65
N TYR A 227 13.92 -32.56 -6.13
CA TYR A 227 12.54 -32.67 -5.64
C TYR A 227 12.48 -33.11 -4.16
N HIS A 228 11.58 -32.48 -3.38
CA HIS A 228 11.37 -32.81 -1.97
C HIS A 228 9.93 -33.24 -1.67
N SER A 229 8.95 -32.37 -1.92
CA SER A 229 7.55 -32.63 -1.58
C SER A 229 6.61 -31.76 -2.43
N TYR A 230 5.31 -32.04 -2.36
CA TYR A 230 4.29 -31.22 -3.01
C TYR A 230 3.09 -31.02 -2.09
N GLN A 231 2.33 -29.95 -2.36
CA GLN A 231 1.07 -29.65 -1.70
C GLN A 231 0.06 -29.21 -2.77
N ILE A 232 -1.02 -29.98 -2.94
CA ILE A 232 -2.13 -29.61 -3.86
C ILE A 232 -2.98 -28.50 -3.23
N LEU A 233 -3.51 -27.62 -4.08
CA LEU A 233 -4.46 -26.59 -3.70
C LEU A 233 -5.90 -27.07 -3.92
N TYR A 234 -6.79 -26.70 -3.00
CA TYR A 234 -8.20 -27.09 -3.01
C TYR A 234 -9.11 -25.86 -3.05
N ASP A 235 -10.32 -25.99 -3.64
CA ASP A 235 -11.31 -24.91 -3.56
C ASP A 235 -11.86 -24.77 -2.14
N GLY A 236 -11.29 -23.81 -1.41
CA GLY A 236 -11.62 -23.54 -0.01
C GLY A 236 -12.68 -22.45 0.21
N LYS A 237 -13.44 -22.01 -0.81
CA LYS A 237 -14.43 -20.91 -0.63
C LYS A 237 -15.44 -21.21 0.47
N GLU A 238 -16.11 -22.35 0.37
CA GLU A 238 -17.09 -22.82 1.34
C GLU A 238 -16.45 -23.06 2.72
N PHE A 239 -15.28 -23.69 2.75
CA PHE A 239 -14.51 -23.92 3.98
C PHE A 239 -14.16 -22.60 4.69
N LYS A 240 -13.72 -21.59 3.92
CA LYS A 240 -13.37 -20.27 4.46
C LYS A 240 -14.59 -19.53 5.00
N GLU A 241 -15.73 -19.65 4.34
CA GLU A 241 -16.98 -19.08 4.83
C GLU A 241 -17.40 -19.71 6.15
N LEU A 242 -17.39 -21.05 6.24
CA LEU A 242 -17.67 -21.77 7.48
C LEU A 242 -16.67 -21.41 8.60
N LEU A 243 -15.38 -21.31 8.29
CA LEU A 243 -14.35 -20.91 9.25
C LEU A 243 -14.56 -19.48 9.76
N ASN A 244 -14.97 -18.56 8.89
CA ASN A 244 -15.28 -17.19 9.28
C ASN A 244 -16.55 -17.12 10.15
N GLN A 245 -17.56 -17.94 9.84
CA GLN A 245 -18.75 -18.07 10.68
C GLN A 245 -18.42 -18.63 12.06
N ALA A 246 -17.61 -19.69 12.14
CA ALA A 246 -17.15 -20.28 13.40
C ALA A 246 -16.39 -19.25 14.25
N LYS A 247 -15.40 -18.55 13.68
CA LYS A 247 -14.65 -17.48 14.36
C LYS A 247 -15.55 -16.32 14.84
N SER A 248 -16.58 -15.98 14.06
CA SER A 248 -17.55 -14.95 14.44
C SER A 248 -18.38 -15.37 15.66
N ILE A 249 -18.78 -16.64 15.72
CA ILE A 249 -19.53 -17.21 16.84
C ILE A 249 -18.63 -17.34 18.08
N GLU A 250 -17.39 -17.85 17.95
CA GLU A 250 -16.41 -17.91 19.05
C GLU A 250 -16.19 -16.54 19.69
N LYS A 251 -16.03 -15.51 18.84
CA LYS A 251 -15.88 -14.14 19.32
C LYS A 251 -17.12 -13.65 20.08
N ARG A 252 -18.32 -14.00 19.62
CA ARG A 252 -19.58 -13.69 20.31
C ARG A 252 -19.71 -14.42 21.64
N ILE A 253 -19.30 -15.68 21.72
CA ILE A 253 -19.26 -16.46 22.97
C ILE A 253 -18.31 -15.79 23.96
N GLU A 254 -17.11 -15.42 23.51
CA GLU A 254 -16.12 -14.74 24.34
C GLU A 254 -16.62 -13.36 24.84
N ASP A 255 -17.28 -12.60 23.97
CA ASP A 255 -17.91 -11.32 24.32
C ASP A 255 -19.01 -11.49 25.38
N LEU A 256 -19.88 -12.52 25.24
CA LEU A 256 -20.93 -12.83 26.20
C LEU A 256 -20.37 -13.32 27.54
N ARG A 257 -19.33 -14.15 27.51
CA ARG A 257 -18.60 -14.59 28.72
C ARG A 257 -18.03 -13.38 29.46
N LYS A 258 -17.34 -12.48 28.77
CA LYS A 258 -16.82 -11.22 29.35
C LYS A 258 -17.93 -10.34 29.94
N GLN A 259 -19.06 -10.21 29.23
CA GLN A 259 -20.21 -9.42 29.71
C GLN A 259 -20.83 -10.03 30.99
N SER A 260 -20.91 -11.37 31.07
CA SER A 260 -21.43 -12.07 32.25
C SER A 260 -20.54 -11.88 33.49
N VAL A 261 -19.21 -11.85 33.31
CA VAL A 261 -18.24 -11.61 34.39
C VAL A 261 -18.34 -10.17 34.92
N VAL A 262 -18.47 -9.17 34.02
CA VAL A 262 -18.64 -7.77 34.42
C VAL A 262 -19.97 -7.53 35.14
N LYS A 263 -21.07 -8.16 34.69
CA LYS A 263 -22.38 -8.06 35.35
C LYS A 263 -22.36 -8.68 36.76
N LYS A 264 -21.62 -9.78 36.98
CA LYS A 264 -21.46 -10.39 38.32
C LYS A 264 -20.73 -9.48 39.31
N HIS A 265 -19.85 -8.60 38.84
CA HIS A 265 -19.06 -7.72 39.70
C HIS A 265 -19.81 -6.44 40.13
N ASN A 266 -20.88 -6.06 39.41
CA ASN A 266 -21.60 -4.79 39.60
C ASN A 266 -23.01 -4.92 40.23
N GLN A 267 -23.35 -6.04 40.89
CA GLN A 267 -24.73 -6.22 41.38
C GLN A 267 -25.07 -5.37 42.62
N THR A 268 -25.82 -4.28 42.39
CA THR A 268 -26.99 -3.91 43.21
C THR A 268 -28.21 -4.74 42.78
N PRO A 269 -29.08 -5.18 43.69
CA PRO A 269 -30.14 -6.14 43.40
C PRO A 269 -31.48 -5.46 43.17
N LEU A 270 -31.99 -5.37 41.93
CA LEU A 270 -33.43 -5.33 41.66
C LEU A 270 -33.76 -5.47 40.16
N LEU A 271 -34.72 -6.36 39.91
CA LEU A 271 -35.56 -6.57 38.72
C LEU A 271 -34.97 -7.27 37.48
N LEU A 272 -35.62 -8.42 37.19
CA LEU A 272 -35.48 -9.37 36.06
C LEU A 272 -34.10 -9.98 35.82
N ASN A 273 -33.95 -11.26 36.19
CA ASN A 273 -32.79 -12.13 35.96
C ASN A 273 -32.28 -12.11 34.50
N PRO A 274 -31.26 -11.31 34.16
CA PRO A 274 -30.67 -11.29 32.82
C PRO A 274 -29.73 -12.50 32.61
N SER A 275 -29.33 -13.17 33.71
CA SER A 275 -28.34 -14.25 33.68
C SER A 275 -28.85 -15.54 33.05
N LYS A 276 -30.16 -15.84 33.17
CA LYS A 276 -30.75 -17.03 32.54
C LYS A 276 -30.87 -16.89 31.02
N GLU A 277 -31.17 -15.69 30.53
CA GLU A 277 -31.28 -15.44 29.09
C GLU A 277 -29.88 -15.45 28.42
N ASP A 278 -28.88 -14.86 29.09
CA ASP A 278 -27.49 -14.89 28.64
C ASP A 278 -26.93 -16.33 28.64
N SER A 279 -27.28 -17.17 29.63
CA SER A 279 -26.85 -18.58 29.66
C SER A 279 -27.50 -19.44 28.57
N VAL A 280 -28.77 -19.19 28.23
CA VAL A 280 -29.46 -19.91 27.14
C VAL A 280 -28.91 -19.48 25.76
N LYS A 281 -28.56 -18.20 25.60
CA LYS A 281 -27.88 -17.72 24.38
C LYS A 281 -26.49 -18.33 24.22
N LEU A 282 -25.74 -18.48 25.32
CA LEU A 282 -24.42 -19.14 25.31
C LEU A 282 -24.53 -20.59 24.85
N SER A 283 -25.44 -21.38 25.43
CA SER A 283 -25.64 -22.78 25.04
C SER A 283 -26.05 -22.93 23.58
N LEU A 284 -26.91 -22.04 23.07
CA LEU A 284 -27.31 -22.03 21.65
C LEU A 284 -26.13 -21.72 20.70
N TYR A 285 -25.24 -20.80 21.09
CA TYR A 285 -24.06 -20.48 20.29
C TYR A 285 -23.01 -21.59 20.34
N GLU A 286 -22.84 -22.25 21.49
CA GLU A 286 -21.97 -23.42 21.65
C GLU A 286 -22.45 -24.59 20.78
N GLU A 287 -23.75 -24.90 20.76
CA GLU A 287 -24.34 -25.92 19.89
C GLU A 287 -24.12 -25.62 18.39
N LYS A 288 -24.36 -24.36 17.97
CA LYS A 288 -24.08 -23.92 16.60
C LYS A 288 -22.59 -24.01 16.23
N LEU A 289 -21.71 -23.77 17.20
CA LEU A 289 -20.27 -23.88 16.98
C LEU A 289 -19.86 -25.33 16.78
N GLU A 290 -20.42 -26.27 17.54
CA GLU A 290 -20.20 -27.70 17.36
C GLU A 290 -20.71 -28.18 15.99
N GLU A 291 -21.90 -27.74 15.57
CA GLU A 291 -22.46 -28.06 14.24
C GLU A 291 -21.53 -27.58 13.10
N LEU A 292 -20.98 -26.36 13.22
CA LEU A 292 -20.03 -25.83 12.26
C LEU A 292 -18.72 -26.61 12.26
N HIS A 293 -18.18 -26.97 13.42
CA HIS A 293 -16.97 -27.80 13.50
C HIS A 293 -17.18 -29.17 12.88
N HIS A 294 -18.35 -29.78 13.07
CA HIS A 294 -18.69 -31.04 12.41
C HIS A 294 -18.72 -30.90 10.88
N LYS A 295 -19.34 -29.84 10.35
CA LYS A 295 -19.33 -29.55 8.90
C LYS A 295 -17.92 -29.31 8.36
N ILE A 296 -17.08 -28.59 9.12
CA ILE A 296 -15.67 -28.36 8.79
C ILE A 296 -14.91 -29.69 8.72
N HIS A 297 -15.08 -30.57 9.70
CA HIS A 297 -14.45 -31.88 9.71
C HIS A 297 -14.92 -32.76 8.54
N GLN A 298 -16.22 -32.74 8.22
CA GLN A 298 -16.77 -33.46 7.08
C GLN A 298 -16.16 -32.99 5.75
N LEU A 299 -15.92 -31.68 5.59
CA LEU A 299 -15.25 -31.13 4.41
C LEU A 299 -13.75 -31.47 4.35
N GLN A 300 -13.13 -31.83 5.47
CA GLN A 300 -11.73 -32.27 5.53
C GLN A 300 -11.54 -33.76 5.21
N CYS A 301 -12.62 -34.54 5.12
CA CYS A 301 -12.54 -35.94 4.71
C CYS A 301 -11.91 -36.07 3.31
N GLU A 302 -10.98 -37.02 3.15
CA GLU A 302 -10.17 -37.18 1.93
C GLU A 302 -11.00 -37.29 0.63
N ASP A 303 -12.15 -37.96 0.68
CA ASP A 303 -12.99 -38.16 -0.50
C ASP A 303 -13.66 -36.86 -0.97
N MET A 304 -14.04 -35.97 -0.06
CA MET A 304 -14.56 -34.64 -0.40
C MET A 304 -13.46 -33.69 -0.88
N LEU A 305 -12.23 -33.86 -0.40
CA LEU A 305 -11.08 -33.09 -0.84
C LEU A 305 -10.68 -33.45 -2.28
N LYS A 306 -10.74 -34.73 -2.68
CA LYS A 306 -10.43 -35.17 -4.05
C LYS A 306 -11.33 -34.50 -5.09
N GLU A 307 -12.61 -34.32 -4.79
CA GLU A 307 -13.56 -33.63 -5.70
C GLU A 307 -13.29 -32.13 -5.84
N LYS A 308 -12.67 -31.52 -4.82
CA LYS A 308 -12.37 -30.08 -4.77
C LYS A 308 -10.92 -29.75 -5.14
N GLU A 309 -10.14 -30.70 -5.67
CA GLU A 309 -8.78 -30.44 -6.15
C GLU A 309 -8.77 -29.39 -7.27
N LEU A 310 -7.88 -28.42 -7.18
CA LEU A 310 -7.60 -27.46 -8.25
C LEU A 310 -6.41 -27.93 -9.09
N PRO A 311 -6.28 -27.50 -10.36
CA PRO A 311 -5.13 -27.80 -11.21
C PRO A 311 -3.87 -27.01 -10.81
N VAL A 312 -3.63 -26.84 -9.51
CA VAL A 312 -2.59 -25.98 -8.93
C VAL A 312 -1.93 -26.67 -7.74
N ALA A 313 -0.60 -26.59 -7.67
CA ALA A 313 0.19 -27.17 -6.59
C ALA A 313 1.38 -26.29 -6.22
N PHE A 314 1.80 -26.38 -4.96
CA PHE A 314 3.10 -25.92 -4.52
C PHE A 314 4.06 -27.10 -4.49
N VAL A 315 5.19 -26.98 -5.18
CA VAL A 315 6.22 -28.01 -5.23
C VAL A 315 7.47 -27.49 -4.53
N THR A 316 7.95 -28.22 -3.55
CA THR A 316 9.11 -27.83 -2.73
C THR A 316 10.34 -28.62 -3.16
N PHE A 317 11.48 -27.94 -3.23
CA PHE A 317 12.77 -28.47 -3.62
C PHE A 317 13.77 -28.42 -2.47
N LYS A 318 14.73 -29.33 -2.47
CA LYS A 318 15.83 -29.40 -1.49
C LYS A 318 16.83 -28.24 -1.65
N SER A 319 16.89 -27.63 -2.83
CA SER A 319 17.82 -26.54 -3.14
C SER A 319 17.12 -25.35 -3.80
N ARG A 320 17.57 -24.14 -3.46
CA ARG A 320 17.11 -22.87 -4.07
C ARG A 320 17.40 -22.80 -5.56
N LEU A 321 18.56 -23.32 -5.96
CA LEU A 321 18.94 -23.42 -7.36
C LEU A 321 17.96 -24.32 -8.13
N GLY A 322 17.60 -25.48 -7.56
CA GLY A 322 16.61 -26.38 -8.16
C GLY A 322 15.25 -25.70 -8.34
N ALA A 323 14.76 -25.02 -7.30
CA ALA A 323 13.51 -24.26 -7.39
C ALA A 323 13.59 -23.14 -8.46
N ALA A 324 14.68 -22.36 -8.49
CA ALA A 324 14.86 -21.28 -9.46
C ALA A 324 14.94 -21.78 -10.91
N LEU A 325 15.65 -22.90 -11.15
CA LEU A 325 15.74 -23.51 -12.46
C LEU A 325 14.38 -24.00 -12.95
N VAL A 326 13.60 -24.64 -12.09
CA VAL A 326 12.25 -25.10 -12.43
C VAL A 326 11.33 -23.91 -12.72
N ALA A 327 11.37 -22.87 -11.89
CA ALA A 327 10.54 -21.68 -12.09
C ALA A 327 10.85 -20.91 -13.40
N GLN A 328 12.06 -21.02 -13.94
CA GLN A 328 12.48 -20.31 -15.16
C GLN A 328 12.45 -21.16 -16.43
N SER A 329 12.31 -22.48 -16.31
CA SER A 329 12.34 -23.39 -17.45
C SER A 329 10.95 -23.84 -17.87
N GLN A 330 10.74 -23.96 -19.18
CA GLN A 330 9.55 -24.58 -19.73
C GLN A 330 9.59 -26.09 -19.46
N GLN A 331 8.64 -26.60 -18.68
CA GLN A 331 8.64 -28.01 -18.25
C GLN A 331 8.12 -28.99 -19.31
N HIS A 332 7.30 -28.52 -20.27
CA HIS A 332 6.62 -29.39 -21.23
C HIS A 332 6.58 -28.75 -22.62
N SER A 333 6.54 -29.58 -23.68
CA SER A 333 6.51 -29.09 -25.07
C SER A 333 5.30 -28.19 -25.37
N ASN A 334 4.15 -28.48 -24.75
CA ASN A 334 3.00 -27.59 -24.75
C ASN A 334 3.15 -26.53 -23.64
N PRO A 335 3.24 -25.22 -23.99
CA PRO A 335 3.46 -24.14 -23.02
C PRO A 335 2.26 -23.85 -22.11
N VAL A 336 1.08 -24.41 -22.39
CA VAL A 336 -0.14 -24.20 -21.60
C VAL A 336 -0.26 -25.20 -20.43
N LEU A 337 0.56 -26.26 -20.43
CA LEU A 337 0.57 -27.28 -19.38
C LEU A 337 1.81 -27.12 -18.50
N TRP A 338 1.69 -27.48 -17.23
CA TRP A 338 2.81 -27.44 -16.27
C TRP A 338 3.47 -26.06 -16.18
N ILE A 339 2.66 -25.02 -16.05
CA ILE A 339 3.14 -23.65 -15.95
C ILE A 339 3.76 -23.45 -14.56
N THR A 340 5.05 -23.14 -14.50
CA THR A 340 5.81 -22.98 -13.27
C THR A 340 6.20 -21.53 -13.02
N ASP A 341 5.93 -21.01 -11.83
CA ASP A 341 6.33 -19.67 -11.38
C ASP A 341 6.95 -19.71 -9.98
N ALA A 342 7.70 -18.67 -9.61
CA ALA A 342 8.17 -18.50 -8.24
C ALA A 342 6.98 -18.40 -7.26
N ALA A 343 7.02 -19.16 -6.16
CA ALA A 343 5.93 -19.15 -5.20
C ALA A 343 5.86 -17.80 -4.44
N PRO A 344 4.66 -17.23 -4.23
CA PRO A 344 4.48 -16.06 -3.39
C PRO A 344 4.72 -16.38 -1.90
N GLU A 345 4.86 -15.34 -1.07
CA GLU A 345 4.98 -15.54 0.37
C GLU A 345 3.64 -16.04 0.97
N PRO A 346 3.66 -17.02 1.91
CA PRO A 346 2.42 -17.58 2.47
C PRO A 346 1.49 -16.56 3.14
N ARG A 347 2.06 -15.42 3.55
CA ARG A 347 1.36 -14.33 4.24
C ARG A 347 0.56 -13.43 3.30
N ASP A 348 0.74 -13.55 1.98
CA ASP A 348 0.06 -12.72 0.99
C ASP A 348 -1.34 -13.28 0.66
N PRO A 349 -2.43 -12.67 1.18
CA PRO A 349 -3.78 -13.21 1.06
C PRO A 349 -4.37 -13.03 -0.35
N LEU A 350 -3.81 -12.09 -1.13
CA LEU A 350 -4.25 -11.80 -2.50
C LEU A 350 -3.87 -12.91 -3.48
N SER A 351 -2.83 -13.70 -3.19
CA SER A 351 -2.36 -14.77 -4.07
C SER A 351 -3.47 -15.80 -4.34
N TYR A 352 -4.11 -16.33 -3.29
CA TYR A 352 -5.05 -17.45 -3.37
C TYR A 352 -6.21 -17.28 -4.38
N ASN A 353 -6.77 -16.08 -4.53
CA ASN A 353 -7.87 -15.85 -5.48
C ASN A 353 -7.42 -15.81 -6.94
N PHE A 354 -6.16 -15.44 -7.21
CA PHE A 354 -5.58 -15.38 -8.56
C PHE A 354 -4.88 -16.67 -8.97
N LEU A 355 -4.48 -17.50 -8.01
CA LEU A 355 -3.86 -18.80 -8.26
C LEU A 355 -4.79 -19.77 -9.01
N CYS A 356 -6.10 -19.65 -8.83
CA CYS A 356 -7.09 -20.65 -9.27
C CYS A 356 -7.68 -20.43 -10.67
N HIS A 357 -7.38 -19.32 -11.35
CA HIS A 357 -7.97 -19.03 -12.66
C HIS A 357 -6.87 -18.66 -13.70
N PRO A 358 -6.71 -19.43 -14.79
CA PRO A 358 -5.87 -19.03 -15.93
C PRO A 358 -6.44 -17.82 -16.71
N SER A 359 -7.55 -17.25 -16.24
CA SER A 359 -8.30 -16.18 -16.90
C SER A 359 -7.67 -14.78 -16.79
N ALA A 360 -6.36 -14.66 -16.58
CA ALA A 360 -5.67 -13.37 -16.68
C ALA A 360 -5.85 -12.76 -18.09
N ALA A 361 -5.84 -13.59 -19.13
CA ALA A 361 -6.16 -13.18 -20.49
C ALA A 361 -7.63 -12.73 -20.64
N VAL A 362 -8.59 -13.49 -20.09
CA VAL A 362 -10.03 -13.14 -20.17
C VAL A 362 -10.38 -11.93 -19.30
N GLN A 363 -9.73 -11.74 -18.15
CA GLN A 363 -9.85 -10.52 -17.33
C GLN A 363 -9.21 -9.32 -18.01
N GLY A 364 -8.08 -9.52 -18.72
CA GLY A 364 -7.47 -8.52 -19.60
C GLY A 364 -8.43 -8.12 -20.72
N ILE A 365 -9.04 -9.09 -21.40
CA ILE A 365 -10.05 -8.89 -22.46
C ILE A 365 -11.30 -8.21 -21.91
N ALA A 366 -11.82 -8.61 -20.74
CA ALA A 366 -12.99 -7.97 -20.13
C ALA A 366 -12.69 -6.53 -19.65
N LYS A 367 -11.46 -6.26 -19.19
CA LYS A 367 -10.99 -4.88 -18.92
C LYS A 367 -10.85 -4.08 -20.21
N PHE A 368 -10.32 -4.69 -21.28
CA PHE A 368 -10.18 -4.07 -22.59
C PHE A 368 -11.54 -3.80 -23.27
N GLU A 369 -12.52 -4.68 -23.11
CA GLU A 369 -13.91 -4.48 -23.54
C GLU A 369 -14.61 -3.37 -22.75
N LYS A 370 -14.39 -3.32 -21.43
CA LYS A 370 -14.80 -2.14 -20.63
C LYS A 370 -14.12 -0.88 -21.13
N LEU A 371 -12.86 -0.94 -21.55
CA LEU A 371 -12.12 0.17 -22.16
C LEU A 371 -12.75 0.61 -23.49
N LYS A 372 -13.10 -0.33 -24.37
CA LYS A 372 -13.78 -0.07 -25.66
C LYS A 372 -15.14 0.60 -25.47
N LYS A 373 -15.92 0.18 -24.48
CA LYS A 373 -17.22 0.82 -24.15
C LYS A 373 -17.08 2.26 -23.64
N TRP A 374 -15.95 2.59 -23.03
CA TRP A 374 -15.66 3.94 -22.54
C TRP A 374 -14.94 4.83 -23.57
N PHE A 375 -14.50 4.27 -24.70
CA PHE A 375 -13.75 5.00 -25.74
C PHE A 375 -13.97 4.41 -27.15
N PRO A 376 -15.01 4.83 -27.89
CA PRO A 376 -15.21 4.43 -29.30
C PRO A 376 -14.01 4.67 -30.24
N PRO A 377 -13.18 5.73 -30.07
CA PRO A 377 -12.00 5.95 -30.90
C PRO A 377 -10.82 5.00 -30.62
N ALA A 378 -10.86 4.10 -29.62
CA ALA A 378 -9.82 3.06 -29.45
C ALA A 378 -9.71 2.15 -30.68
N MET A 379 -10.76 2.10 -31.51
CA MET A 379 -10.72 1.45 -32.82
C MET A 379 -9.66 2.05 -33.76
N ALA A 380 -9.30 3.32 -33.63
CA ALA A 380 -8.34 3.96 -34.52
C ALA A 380 -6.87 3.59 -34.23
N VAL A 381 -6.57 3.05 -33.04
CA VAL A 381 -5.21 2.62 -32.63
C VAL A 381 -4.90 1.18 -33.08
N GLN A 382 -5.77 0.58 -33.90
CA GLN A 382 -5.63 -0.78 -34.44
C GLN A 382 -4.61 -0.90 -35.59
N LEU A 383 -3.57 -0.05 -35.60
CA LEU A 383 -2.53 0.05 -36.64
C LEU A 383 -1.09 -0.18 -36.13
N MET A 384 -0.88 -0.65 -34.90
CA MET A 384 0.45 -1.09 -34.45
C MET A 384 0.48 -2.58 -34.10
N PRO A 385 1.52 -3.34 -34.49
CA PRO A 385 1.56 -4.78 -34.31
C PRO A 385 1.72 -5.16 -32.84
N GLU A 386 0.94 -6.15 -32.42
CA GLU A 386 0.98 -6.79 -31.10
C GLU A 386 2.40 -7.30 -30.76
N SER A 387 2.91 -6.93 -29.59
CA SER A 387 4.00 -7.66 -28.93
C SER A 387 3.50 -8.17 -27.58
N HIS A 388 3.25 -9.48 -27.53
CA HIS A 388 2.81 -10.21 -26.35
C HIS A 388 4.00 -10.54 -25.45
N HIS A 389 4.21 -9.80 -24.37
CA HIS A 389 5.01 -10.30 -23.23
C HIS A 389 4.40 -9.85 -21.90
N LEU A 390 3.78 -10.83 -21.22
CA LEU A 390 3.19 -10.72 -19.88
C LEU A 390 4.25 -11.10 -18.83
N THR A 391 4.67 -10.15 -18.00
CA THR A 391 5.40 -10.46 -16.75
C THR A 391 4.42 -10.66 -15.61
N ILE A 392 4.45 -11.87 -15.02
CA ILE A 392 3.45 -12.46 -14.11
C ILE A 392 3.73 -12.17 -12.60
N ASN A 393 4.85 -11.52 -12.24
CA ASN A 393 5.33 -11.50 -10.85
C ASN A 393 5.02 -10.24 -10.04
N SER A 394 3.86 -9.62 -10.23
CA SER A 394 3.45 -8.51 -9.36
C SER A 394 1.95 -8.52 -9.10
N PRO A 395 1.48 -8.05 -7.93
CA PRO A 395 0.05 -7.90 -7.69
C PRO A 395 -0.55 -7.11 -8.86
N PRO A 396 -1.63 -7.60 -9.50
CA PRO A 396 -2.19 -6.97 -10.71
C PRO A 396 -2.70 -5.55 -10.49
N SER A 397 -2.68 -5.03 -9.25
CA SER A 397 -2.89 -3.62 -8.95
C SER A 397 -1.77 -2.70 -9.46
N LEU A 398 -0.55 -3.21 -9.65
CA LEU A 398 0.63 -2.40 -10.01
C LEU A 398 1.11 -2.58 -11.45
N THR A 399 1.08 -3.78 -12.02
CA THR A 399 1.80 -4.05 -13.29
C THR A 399 0.98 -4.57 -14.45
N THR A 400 -0.33 -4.84 -14.34
CA THR A 400 -1.01 -5.49 -15.48
C THR A 400 -1.17 -4.59 -16.71
N TRP A 401 -1.13 -3.27 -16.57
CA TRP A 401 -1.05 -2.28 -17.66
C TRP A 401 -0.46 -1.03 -17.00
N ALA A 402 0.36 -0.22 -17.67
CA ALA A 402 0.61 1.16 -17.23
C ALA A 402 -0.74 1.74 -16.78
N ASN A 403 -0.85 2.09 -15.50
CA ASN A 403 -2.14 2.23 -14.80
C ASN A 403 -3.16 2.90 -15.72
N PRO A 404 -4.33 2.32 -16.05
CA PRO A 404 -5.32 3.02 -16.86
C PRO A 404 -5.67 4.35 -16.23
N LYS A 405 -5.45 4.56 -14.92
CA LYS A 405 -5.51 5.89 -14.31
C LYS A 405 -4.43 6.88 -14.76
N VAL A 406 -3.17 6.48 -14.93
CA VAL A 406 -2.09 7.42 -15.31
C VAL A 406 -2.23 7.79 -16.78
N GLY A 407 -2.34 6.79 -17.65
CA GLY A 407 -2.60 6.99 -19.07
C GLY A 407 -3.93 7.68 -19.30
N ASN A 408 -5.02 7.21 -18.70
CA ASN A 408 -6.31 7.88 -18.89
C ASN A 408 -6.31 9.26 -18.27
N VAL A 409 -5.88 9.52 -17.04
CA VAL A 409 -5.99 10.91 -16.51
C VAL A 409 -5.15 11.88 -17.34
N PHE A 410 -3.92 11.52 -17.70
CA PHE A 410 -3.07 12.40 -18.52
C PHE A 410 -3.61 12.58 -19.94
N PHE A 411 -3.83 11.49 -20.67
CA PHE A 411 -4.30 11.57 -22.06
C PHE A 411 -5.77 11.98 -22.16
N TRP A 412 -6.65 11.61 -21.22
CA TRP A 412 -8.04 12.07 -21.17
C TRP A 412 -8.14 13.55 -20.84
N SER A 413 -7.34 14.10 -19.91
CA SER A 413 -7.38 15.54 -19.65
C SER A 413 -6.78 16.36 -20.80
N LEU A 414 -5.79 15.82 -21.50
CA LEU A 414 -5.29 16.41 -22.75
C LEU A 414 -6.33 16.32 -23.88
N LEU A 415 -6.97 15.16 -24.06
CA LEU A 415 -7.91 14.91 -25.15
C LEU A 415 -9.30 15.51 -24.89
N SER A 416 -9.80 15.56 -23.66
CA SER A 416 -11.16 16.03 -23.35
C SER A 416 -11.33 17.54 -23.37
N GLY A 417 -10.25 18.30 -23.57
CA GLY A 417 -10.25 19.75 -23.66
C GLY A 417 -10.39 20.26 -25.10
N SER A 418 -9.83 21.46 -25.35
CA SER A 418 -9.81 22.13 -26.66
C SER A 418 -9.29 21.26 -27.81
N LEU A 419 -8.56 20.19 -27.50
CA LEU A 419 -7.99 19.23 -28.44
C LEU A 419 -9.04 18.46 -29.24
N ILE A 420 -10.22 18.12 -28.70
CA ILE A 420 -11.28 17.50 -29.51
C ILE A 420 -11.84 18.48 -30.55
N ASP A 421 -12.02 19.74 -30.15
CA ASP A 421 -12.51 20.79 -31.04
C ASP A 421 -11.45 21.14 -32.12
N GLU A 422 -10.16 21.21 -31.74
CA GLU A 422 -9.04 21.46 -32.66
C GLU A 422 -8.67 20.26 -33.54
N ILE A 423 -8.89 19.02 -33.08
CA ILE A 423 -8.77 17.82 -33.93
C ILE A 423 -9.85 17.83 -35.01
N GLY A 424 -11.07 18.27 -34.67
CA GLY A 424 -12.17 18.44 -35.62
C GLY A 424 -11.82 19.40 -36.75
N GLU A 425 -11.22 20.55 -36.43
CA GLU A 425 -10.73 21.52 -37.43
C GLU A 425 -9.48 21.01 -38.17
N SER A 426 -8.56 20.32 -37.51
CA SER A 426 -7.32 19.80 -38.11
C SER A 426 -7.56 18.72 -39.18
N PHE A 427 -8.70 18.02 -39.15
CA PHE A 427 -9.09 17.13 -40.25
C PHE A 427 -9.32 17.87 -41.56
N THR A 428 -9.64 19.17 -41.50
CA THR A 428 -9.79 19.99 -42.69
C THR A 428 -8.45 20.48 -43.21
N HIS A 429 -7.45 20.73 -42.34
CA HIS A 429 -6.12 21.28 -42.69
C HIS A 429 -4.98 20.48 -42.03
N PRO A 430 -4.53 19.36 -42.62
CA PRO A 430 -3.58 18.43 -41.98
C PRO A 430 -2.16 18.99 -41.81
N LYS A 431 -1.82 20.10 -42.48
CA LYS A 431 -0.49 20.73 -42.34
C LYS A 431 -0.32 21.47 -41.01
N ASP A 432 -1.41 21.94 -40.42
CA ASP A 432 -1.38 22.78 -39.22
C ASP A 432 -1.57 21.96 -37.92
N PHE A 433 -1.73 20.64 -38.06
CA PHE A 433 -1.94 19.73 -36.93
C PHE A 433 -0.85 19.82 -35.83
N PRO A 434 0.47 19.87 -36.14
CA PRO A 434 1.49 19.99 -35.11
C PRO A 434 1.42 21.30 -34.32
N SER A 435 1.05 22.41 -34.98
CA SER A 435 0.88 23.72 -34.33
C SER A 435 -0.34 23.75 -33.41
N HIS A 436 -1.48 23.20 -33.84
CA HIS A 436 -2.68 23.07 -33.02
C HIS A 436 -2.47 22.14 -31.82
N LEU A 437 -1.72 21.06 -31.99
CA LEU A 437 -1.36 20.18 -30.87
C LEU A 437 -0.48 20.91 -29.85
N ALA A 438 0.48 21.72 -30.31
CA ALA A 438 1.37 22.47 -29.44
C ALA A 438 0.62 23.56 -28.62
N SER A 439 -0.31 24.29 -29.23
CA SER A 439 -1.16 25.27 -28.54
C SER A 439 -2.05 24.59 -27.49
N ALA A 440 -2.70 23.48 -27.86
CA ALA A 440 -3.58 22.76 -26.95
C ALA A 440 -2.84 22.16 -25.75
N VAL A 441 -1.66 21.56 -25.96
CA VAL A 441 -0.83 21.03 -24.86
C VAL A 441 -0.39 22.15 -23.91
N SER A 442 0.03 23.30 -24.45
CA SER A 442 0.40 24.46 -23.63
C SER A 442 -0.78 25.00 -22.83
N ALA A 443 -1.98 25.08 -23.43
CA ALA A 443 -3.18 25.57 -22.77
C ALA A 443 -3.60 24.73 -21.55
N GLN A 444 -3.33 23.42 -21.57
CA GLN A 444 -3.67 22.56 -20.43
C GLN A 444 -2.69 22.62 -19.25
N ALA A 445 -1.60 23.40 -19.36
CA ALA A 445 -0.66 23.59 -18.26
C ALA A 445 -1.37 24.13 -16.99
N ASP A 446 -2.33 25.04 -17.15
CA ASP A 446 -3.07 25.65 -16.04
C ASP A 446 -3.89 24.64 -15.23
N PHE A 447 -4.53 23.71 -15.94
CA PHE A 447 -5.27 22.61 -15.33
C PHE A 447 -4.32 21.74 -14.49
N PHE A 448 -3.18 21.34 -15.07
CA PHE A 448 -2.22 20.50 -14.38
C PHE A 448 -1.55 21.19 -13.18
N VAL A 449 -1.30 22.50 -13.26
CA VAL A 449 -0.83 23.30 -12.13
C VAL A 449 -1.81 23.24 -10.96
N THR A 450 -3.10 23.48 -11.21
CA THR A 450 -4.14 23.45 -10.17
C THR A 450 -4.37 22.04 -9.63
N TYR A 451 -4.33 21.03 -10.52
CA TYR A 451 -4.43 19.62 -10.15
C TYR A 451 -3.29 19.21 -9.21
N ILE A 452 -2.05 19.56 -9.56
CA ILE A 452 -0.86 19.29 -8.76
C ILE A 452 -0.93 20.00 -7.41
N LEU A 453 -1.31 21.27 -7.37
CA LEU A 453 -1.47 22.02 -6.11
C LEU A 453 -2.50 21.37 -5.19
N THR A 454 -3.62 20.91 -5.75
CA THR A 454 -4.73 20.36 -4.96
C THR A 454 -4.44 18.93 -4.52
N ASP A 455 -4.17 18.02 -5.45
CA ASP A 455 -3.98 16.59 -5.15
C ASP A 455 -2.63 16.33 -4.49
N GLY A 456 -1.59 17.08 -4.89
CA GLY A 456 -0.24 16.99 -4.32
C GLY A 456 -0.16 17.54 -2.88
N LEU A 457 -0.50 18.80 -2.66
CA LEU A 457 -0.34 19.42 -1.32
C LEU A 457 -1.42 18.95 -0.34
N SER A 458 -2.69 19.09 -0.71
CA SER A 458 -3.79 18.78 0.22
C SER A 458 -4.06 17.27 0.30
N GLY A 459 -3.93 16.54 -0.80
CA GLY A 459 -4.20 15.10 -0.85
C GLY A 459 -3.25 14.27 0.01
N PHE A 460 -1.94 14.49 -0.09
CA PHE A 460 -0.96 13.80 0.77
C PHE A 460 -1.05 14.23 2.23
N SER A 461 -1.42 15.49 2.50
CA SER A 461 -1.70 15.96 3.86
C SER A 461 -2.90 15.21 4.49
N LEU A 462 -3.96 14.96 3.73
CA LEU A 462 -5.09 14.14 4.19
C LEU A 462 -4.71 12.67 4.42
N GLU A 463 -3.76 12.15 3.63
CA GLU A 463 -3.31 10.76 3.73
C GLU A 463 -2.53 10.47 5.02
N ILE A 464 -1.77 11.44 5.53
CA ILE A 464 -1.12 11.34 6.84
C ILE A 464 -2.11 11.51 8.01
N LEU A 465 -3.15 12.33 7.85
CA LEU A 465 -4.21 12.53 8.85
C LEU A 465 -5.10 11.29 9.04
N GLN A 466 -5.32 10.50 7.98
CA GLN A 466 -6.18 9.30 8.00
C GLN A 466 -7.61 9.56 8.56
N PRO A 467 -8.36 10.55 8.04
CA PRO A 467 -9.66 10.95 8.60
C PRO A 467 -10.69 9.81 8.60
N GLY A 468 -10.67 8.94 7.59
CA GLY A 468 -11.58 7.79 7.53
C GLY A 468 -11.40 6.81 8.70
N LEU A 469 -10.16 6.56 9.11
CA LEU A 469 -9.87 5.65 10.23
C LEU A 469 -10.23 6.30 11.57
N LEU A 470 -9.96 7.59 11.72
CA LEU A 470 -10.36 8.37 12.89
C LEU A 470 -11.89 8.41 13.05
N CYS A 471 -12.62 8.67 11.97
CA CYS A 471 -14.08 8.65 11.96
C CYS A 471 -14.62 7.26 12.29
N TRP A 472 -14.05 6.20 11.69
CA TRP A 472 -14.46 4.83 11.98
C TRP A 472 -14.22 4.44 13.44
N ASP A 473 -13.06 4.80 14.01
CA ASP A 473 -12.75 4.51 15.41
C ASP A 473 -13.67 5.29 16.37
N ALA A 474 -14.02 6.53 16.03
CA ALA A 474 -15.00 7.32 16.77
C ALA A 474 -16.39 6.66 16.72
N ILE A 475 -16.87 6.25 15.54
CA ILE A 475 -18.14 5.53 15.37
C ILE A 475 -18.14 4.22 16.18
N LYS A 476 -17.06 3.44 16.09
CA LYS A 476 -16.92 2.18 16.83
C LYS A 476 -16.91 2.40 18.34
N SER A 477 -16.25 3.45 18.82
CA SER A 477 -16.23 3.81 20.24
C SER A 477 -17.59 4.30 20.77
N CYS A 478 -18.43 4.90 19.91
CA CYS A 478 -19.78 5.31 20.28
C CYS A 478 -20.78 4.16 20.25
N THR A 479 -20.59 3.17 19.37
CA THR A 479 -21.53 2.05 19.14
C THR A 479 -21.22 0.81 19.97
N TYR A 480 -19.95 0.46 20.15
CA TYR A 480 -19.51 -0.65 20.97
C TYR A 480 -18.95 -0.11 22.29
N GLY A 481 -19.51 -0.57 23.41
CA GLY A 481 -19.13 -0.10 24.75
C GLY A 481 -17.62 -0.02 24.99
N ARG A 482 -17.22 0.97 25.79
CA ARG A 482 -15.86 1.49 26.06
C ARG A 482 -14.80 0.49 26.58
N GLY A 483 -15.08 -0.81 26.61
CA GLY A 483 -14.27 -1.84 27.29
C GLY A 483 -13.73 -2.97 26.40
N LYS A 484 -13.87 -2.91 25.07
CA LYS A 484 -13.25 -3.91 24.18
C LYS A 484 -11.82 -3.51 23.80
N GLU A 485 -10.90 -4.46 23.93
CA GLU A 485 -9.51 -4.36 23.50
C GLU A 485 -9.46 -3.91 22.02
N LYS A 486 -8.86 -2.74 21.76
CA LYS A 486 -8.74 -2.20 20.40
C LYS A 486 -7.68 -3.00 19.67
N THR A 487 -8.09 -3.88 18.77
CA THR A 487 -7.17 -4.54 17.83
C THR A 487 -6.44 -3.47 17.02
N PRO A 488 -5.09 -3.47 16.97
CA PRO A 488 -4.34 -2.47 16.22
C PRO A 488 -4.68 -2.56 14.72
N TYR A 489 -4.83 -1.40 14.08
CA TYR A 489 -5.12 -1.33 12.65
C TYR A 489 -3.80 -1.47 11.87
N LEU A 490 -3.27 -2.70 11.72
CA LEU A 490 -2.12 -2.94 10.84
C LEU A 490 -2.56 -2.76 9.38
N TYR A 491 -2.21 -1.62 8.78
CA TYR A 491 -2.42 -1.36 7.37
C TYR A 491 -1.06 -1.27 6.67
N SER A 492 -0.93 -1.96 5.54
CA SER A 492 0.20 -1.75 4.63
C SER A 492 0.05 -0.39 3.95
N LEU A 493 1.17 0.26 3.64
CA LEU A 493 1.19 1.47 2.82
C LEU A 493 0.41 1.22 1.51
N PRO A 494 -0.52 2.11 1.08
CA PRO A 494 -1.36 1.85 -0.08
C PRO A 494 -0.59 2.07 -1.39
N TYR A 495 0.34 1.15 -1.70
CA TYR A 495 1.21 1.16 -2.88
C TYR A 495 0.43 1.42 -4.19
N TYR A 496 -0.75 0.81 -4.32
CA TYR A 496 -1.63 0.92 -5.48
C TYR A 496 -2.18 2.33 -5.74
N ARG A 497 -2.17 3.21 -4.74
CA ARG A 497 -2.63 4.60 -4.85
C ARG A 497 -1.45 5.56 -5.02
N ILE A 498 -0.40 5.38 -4.22
CA ILE A 498 0.74 6.30 -4.17
C ILE A 498 1.60 6.20 -5.43
N ILE A 499 1.96 4.99 -5.89
CA ILE A 499 2.84 4.81 -7.05
C ILE A 499 2.26 5.46 -8.32
N PRO A 500 0.98 5.24 -8.68
CA PRO A 500 0.40 5.86 -9.87
C PRO A 500 0.31 7.38 -9.76
N LEU A 501 0.02 7.90 -8.57
CA LEU A 501 -0.09 9.34 -8.33
C LEU A 501 1.26 10.05 -8.51
N VAL A 502 2.32 9.48 -7.91
CA VAL A 502 3.69 9.99 -8.06
C VAL A 502 4.19 9.82 -9.49
N SER A 503 3.87 8.69 -10.14
CA SER A 503 4.26 8.48 -11.54
C SER A 503 3.57 9.46 -12.49
N LEU A 504 2.29 9.77 -12.26
CA LEU A 504 1.55 10.78 -13.02
C LEU A 504 2.16 12.17 -12.84
N SER A 505 2.55 12.54 -11.62
CA SER A 505 3.17 13.83 -11.38
C SER A 505 4.56 13.94 -11.99
N VAL A 506 5.35 12.87 -11.94
CA VAL A 506 6.65 12.80 -12.63
C VAL A 506 6.44 12.93 -14.15
N LEU A 507 5.43 12.26 -14.72
CA LEU A 507 5.11 12.37 -16.14
C LEU A 507 4.73 13.81 -16.53
N ILE A 508 3.79 14.43 -15.81
CA ILE A 508 3.38 15.81 -16.03
C ILE A 508 4.59 16.75 -15.93
N GLY A 509 5.39 16.59 -14.88
CA GLY A 509 6.58 17.42 -14.67
C GLY A 509 7.61 17.27 -15.79
N ILE A 510 7.85 16.07 -16.30
CA ILE A 510 8.77 15.84 -17.44
C ILE A 510 8.24 16.51 -18.71
N VAL A 511 6.96 16.31 -19.03
CA VAL A 511 6.33 16.87 -20.25
C VAL A 511 6.33 18.40 -20.20
N TYR A 512 5.95 18.97 -19.06
CA TYR A 512 5.85 20.42 -18.91
C TYR A 512 7.16 21.11 -18.52
N ALA A 513 8.25 20.37 -18.30
CA ALA A 513 9.53 20.94 -17.88
C ALA A 513 10.04 22.03 -18.83
N VAL A 514 9.83 21.84 -20.13
CA VAL A 514 10.26 22.78 -21.17
C VAL A 514 9.12 23.70 -21.64
N VAL A 515 7.87 23.21 -21.54
CA VAL A 515 6.67 23.91 -22.05
C VAL A 515 6.21 25.01 -21.10
N ALA A 516 6.11 24.70 -19.80
CA ALA A 516 5.58 25.60 -18.77
C ALA A 516 6.47 25.52 -17.51
N PRO A 517 7.60 26.24 -17.49
CA PRO A 517 8.59 26.16 -16.40
C PRO A 517 8.04 26.51 -15.01
N LEU A 518 6.96 27.31 -14.95
CA LEU A 518 6.30 27.70 -13.70
C LEU A 518 5.69 26.49 -12.93
N LEU A 519 5.43 25.37 -13.62
CA LEU A 519 4.93 24.14 -13.02
C LEU A 519 6.03 23.42 -12.20
N LEU A 520 7.30 23.61 -12.54
CA LEU A 520 8.41 22.86 -11.96
C LEU A 520 8.63 23.15 -10.47
N PRO A 521 8.68 24.40 -9.97
CA PRO A 521 8.79 24.65 -8.53
C PRO A 521 7.56 24.18 -7.76
N LEU A 522 6.40 24.15 -8.41
CA LEU A 522 5.20 23.61 -7.78
C LEU A 522 5.33 22.09 -7.58
N SER A 523 6.05 21.40 -8.46
CA SER A 523 6.37 19.96 -8.32
C SER A 523 7.24 19.63 -7.10
N ASP A 524 7.80 20.63 -6.41
CA ASP A 524 8.48 20.46 -5.11
C ASP A 524 7.52 20.00 -3.99
N TRP A 525 6.20 19.94 -4.23
CA TRP A 525 5.27 19.20 -3.36
C TRP A 525 5.69 17.73 -3.17
N LEU A 526 6.46 17.15 -4.09
CA LEU A 526 7.05 15.82 -3.93
C LEU A 526 7.89 15.70 -2.66
N LEU A 527 8.50 16.80 -2.19
CA LEU A 527 9.16 16.86 -0.89
C LEU A 527 8.18 16.71 0.27
N LEU A 528 7.02 17.38 0.20
CA LEU A 528 5.97 17.25 1.19
C LEU A 528 5.38 15.83 1.20
N ALA A 529 5.11 15.25 0.02
CA ALA A 529 4.62 13.89 -0.10
C ALA A 529 5.64 12.86 0.41
N TRP A 530 6.92 13.05 0.09
CA TRP A 530 8.02 12.26 0.65
C TRP A 530 8.04 12.36 2.17
N LEU A 531 7.96 13.58 2.72
CA LEU A 531 7.96 13.83 4.16
C LEU A 531 6.77 13.15 4.84
N CYS A 532 5.57 13.25 4.28
CA CYS A 532 4.37 12.61 4.81
C CYS A 532 4.47 11.07 4.77
N CYS A 533 4.96 10.50 3.66
CA CYS A 533 5.16 9.06 3.53
C CYS A 533 6.21 8.55 4.52
N ASN A 534 7.34 9.26 4.61
CA ASN A 534 8.44 8.92 5.51
C ASN A 534 7.99 9.05 6.98
N ALA A 535 7.29 10.11 7.35
CA ALA A 535 6.74 10.28 8.70
C ALA A 535 5.73 9.17 9.05
N LYS A 536 4.86 8.76 8.11
CA LYS A 536 3.89 7.67 8.34
C LYS A 536 4.57 6.32 8.60
N GLU A 537 5.70 6.08 7.94
CA GLU A 537 6.39 4.79 7.97
C GLU A 537 7.46 4.70 9.09
N PHE A 538 8.03 5.85 9.50
CA PHE A 538 9.21 5.92 10.38
C PHE A 538 9.05 6.70 11.69
N ASP A 539 7.95 7.42 11.91
CA ASP A 539 7.63 7.91 13.26
C ASP A 539 7.31 6.74 14.23
N GLU A 540 7.24 5.50 13.70
CA GLU A 540 7.23 4.23 14.43
C GLU A 540 8.61 3.77 14.92
N LEU A 541 9.75 4.41 14.59
CA LEU A 541 11.06 3.75 14.81
C LEU A 541 11.93 4.13 16.00
N ASP A 542 11.80 5.29 16.65
CA ASP A 542 12.22 5.36 18.07
C ASP A 542 11.88 6.68 18.77
N GLU A 543 11.63 6.57 20.07
CA GLU A 543 12.09 7.56 21.04
C GLU A 543 12.92 6.80 22.09
N LYS A 544 14.16 6.47 21.73
CA LYS A 544 15.27 6.36 22.70
C LYS A 544 15.45 7.73 23.39
N CYS A 545 14.59 8.00 24.36
CA CYS A 545 14.78 8.86 25.54
C CYS A 545 13.41 9.12 26.20
N ASN A 546 13.02 8.24 27.11
CA ASN A 546 12.31 8.56 28.36
C ASN A 546 10.91 9.21 28.32
N GLN A 547 10.25 9.41 27.18
CA GLN A 547 8.98 10.19 27.14
C GLN A 547 7.70 9.37 26.84
N VAL A 548 7.78 8.13 26.32
CA VAL A 548 6.59 7.37 25.89
C VAL A 548 6.11 6.33 26.92
N GLU A 549 7.00 5.81 27.76
CA GLU A 549 6.62 4.87 28.84
C GLU A 549 5.57 5.50 29.77
N PHE A 550 5.68 6.81 30.00
CA PHE A 550 4.74 7.58 30.83
C PHE A 550 3.34 7.78 30.23
N ASN A 551 3.19 7.77 28.90
CA ASN A 551 1.89 7.90 28.24
C ASN A 551 1.21 6.55 27.98
N TYR A 552 2.01 5.49 27.81
CA TYR A 552 1.52 4.13 27.56
C TYR A 552 1.00 3.46 28.84
N GLU A 553 1.71 3.58 29.96
CA GLU A 553 1.24 3.05 31.26
C GLU A 553 -0.01 3.78 31.77
N ASN A 554 -0.17 5.08 31.49
CA ASN A 554 -1.38 5.83 31.83
C ASN A 554 -2.58 5.47 30.93
N ALA A 555 -2.35 4.99 29.72
CA ALA A 555 -3.42 4.50 28.84
C ALA A 555 -3.81 3.06 29.18
N SER A 556 -2.85 2.18 29.53
CA SER A 556 -3.15 0.81 29.97
C SER A 556 -3.90 0.81 31.31
N THR A 557 -3.51 1.67 32.26
CA THR A 557 -4.18 1.79 33.57
C THR A 557 -5.55 2.47 33.53
N ALA A 558 -5.87 3.25 32.48
CA ALA A 558 -7.19 3.83 32.28
C ALA A 558 -8.24 2.82 31.77
N TYR A 559 -7.81 1.65 31.30
CA TYR A 559 -8.68 0.64 30.68
C TYR A 559 -8.54 -0.78 31.25
N CYS A 560 -7.75 -0.99 32.31
CA CYS A 560 -7.79 -2.24 33.07
C CYS A 560 -8.99 -2.26 34.03
N PRO A 561 -9.88 -3.27 33.97
CA PRO A 561 -10.93 -3.44 34.97
C PRO A 561 -10.30 -3.72 36.37
N PRO A 562 -10.97 -3.33 37.46
CA PRO A 562 -10.45 -3.42 38.83
C PRO A 562 -10.08 -4.84 39.32
N CYS A 563 -10.33 -5.89 38.54
CA CYS A 563 -10.10 -7.29 38.88
C CYS A 563 -8.67 -7.82 38.68
N LEU A 564 -7.72 -6.98 38.23
CA LEU A 564 -6.29 -7.35 38.10
C LEU A 564 -5.37 -6.61 39.09
N ARG A 565 -5.90 -6.04 40.18
CA ARG A 565 -5.04 -5.67 41.32
C ARG A 565 -4.65 -6.94 42.09
N PRO A 566 -3.36 -7.12 42.43
CA PRO A 566 -3.00 -8.16 43.38
C PRO A 566 -3.76 -7.92 44.69
N LEU A 567 -4.51 -8.93 45.14
CA LEU A 567 -4.92 -9.00 46.54
C LEU A 567 -3.64 -9.12 47.36
N ASN A 568 -3.30 -8.09 48.13
CA ASN A 568 -2.39 -8.24 49.26
C ASN A 568 -3.09 -9.15 50.28
N CYS A 569 -2.96 -10.46 50.09
CA CYS A 569 -3.17 -11.41 51.17
C CYS A 569 -1.95 -11.31 52.07
N MET A 570 -2.08 -10.49 53.12
CA MET A 570 -1.25 -10.67 54.31
C MET A 570 -1.50 -12.06 54.89
N GLU A 571 -0.41 -12.62 55.40
CA GLU A 571 -0.25 -13.92 56.02
C GLU A 571 -1.40 -14.32 56.95
N SER A 572 -1.88 -15.54 56.78
CA SER A 572 -2.35 -16.37 57.89
C SER A 572 -2.06 -17.82 57.52
N GLY A 573 -1.07 -18.39 58.22
CA GLY A 573 -0.57 -19.72 57.96
C GLY A 573 -1.60 -20.82 58.21
N SER A 574 -1.41 -21.95 57.54
CA SER A 574 -1.40 -23.27 58.17
C SER A 574 -1.10 -24.34 57.12
N ASN A 575 -0.03 -25.08 57.40
CA ASN A 575 0.17 -26.50 57.17
C ASN A 575 -0.50 -27.16 55.94
N CYS A 576 0.31 -27.57 54.97
CA CYS A 576 0.56 -29.00 54.70
C CYS A 576 1.62 -29.19 53.58
N THR A 577 2.58 -30.06 53.90
CA THR A 577 3.67 -30.71 53.14
C THR A 577 3.72 -30.63 51.59
N PRO A 578 4.92 -30.53 50.99
CA PRO A 578 5.12 -30.77 49.56
C PRO A 578 5.41 -32.27 49.30
N ALA A 579 4.72 -32.86 48.34
CA ALA A 579 5.13 -34.12 47.73
C ALA A 579 6.04 -33.82 46.53
N LEU A 580 7.27 -34.34 46.58
CA LEU A 580 8.22 -34.41 45.48
C LEU A 580 7.63 -35.18 44.30
N VAL A 581 7.85 -34.67 43.08
CA VAL A 581 7.97 -35.52 41.89
C VAL A 581 9.28 -35.19 41.20
N SER A 582 10.09 -36.24 41.10
CA SER A 582 11.43 -36.31 40.54
C SER A 582 11.44 -36.33 39.01
N SER A 583 12.62 -36.02 38.52
CA SER A 583 13.14 -36.02 37.16
C SER A 583 13.07 -37.34 36.37
N SER A 584 13.25 -37.17 35.05
CA SER A 584 14.09 -37.93 34.10
C SER A 584 13.58 -39.22 33.41
N SER A 585 13.99 -39.33 32.12
CA SER A 585 14.00 -40.46 31.15
C SER A 585 12.63 -40.88 30.60
N PHE A 586 12.36 -40.94 29.29
CA PHE A 586 13.14 -41.27 28.09
C PHE A 586 12.85 -40.34 26.91
#